data_AF-A0A1Q2C7G6-F1
#
_entry.id   AF-A0A1Q2C7G6-F1
#
_cell.length_a   1.000
_cell.length_b   1.000
_cell.length_c   1.000
_cell.angle_alpha   90.00
_cell.angle_beta   90.00
_cell.angle_gamma   90.00
#
_symmetry.space_group_name_H-M   'P 1'
#
loop_
_entity.id
_entity.type
_entity.pdbx_description
1 polymer ?
#
loop_
_entity_poly.entity_id
_entity_poly.type
_entity_poly.pdbx_seq_one_letter_code
_entity_poly.pdbx_strand_id
1 'polypeptide(L)'
;MIAGLFFYIVSIFNIIYPFHIFLKLFSHKDFSPLFFRVLWSFYAISLLWMIFVPVAKSAVFLSFMIYPLWSFHIFFFFTEDLPFRIFLFFIFIVNMIFVEAVSAGILVILNFIFPQLHLAVLYVALRGNTISIALCSIFQIILNYLFLPRLFHFIQRFRHLINLKLFLYLGIPVLFMMIIGNLFMSIPSPSFSYGWFVIFSVIISAIMWSMFHQGMSLLKELEKHHLKEKHQQMLLEEEIKHLHLLDDEYQKLYRWNHDTSNHLLALSLLIEQKKYDQALSYIHTLNTSREETKL
;
A
#
# COMPACT_ATOMS: atom_id res chain seq x y z
N MET A 1 -27.34 22.94 15.94
CA MET A 1 -27.25 23.08 14.48
C MET A 1 -25.81 23.20 13.99
N ILE A 2 -25.02 24.19 14.44
CA ILE A 2 -23.61 24.38 14.00
C ILE A 2 -22.73 23.14 14.25
N ALA A 3 -22.76 22.59 15.46
CA ALA A 3 -22.03 21.35 15.78
C ALA A 3 -22.44 20.16 14.89
N GLY A 4 -23.74 20.05 14.58
CA GLY A 4 -24.29 19.02 13.70
C GLY A 4 -23.81 19.17 12.26
N LEU A 5 -23.66 20.41 11.78
CA LEU A 5 -23.10 20.71 10.46
C LEU A 5 -21.62 20.31 10.36
N PHE A 6 -20.79 20.69 11.35
CA PHE A 6 -19.39 20.26 11.38
C PHE A 6 -19.26 18.73 11.45
N PHE A 7 -20.07 18.09 12.29
CA PHE A 7 -20.08 16.64 12.42
C PHE A 7 -20.53 15.94 11.12
N TYR A 8 -21.54 16.48 10.44
CA TYR A 8 -21.97 16.02 9.12
C TYR A 8 -20.85 16.13 8.08
N ILE A 9 -20.17 17.28 8.00
CA ILE A 9 -19.09 17.52 7.04
C ILE A 9 -17.94 16.53 7.25
N VAL A 10 -17.46 16.35 8.49
CA VAL A 10 -16.37 15.38 8.75
C VAL A 10 -16.80 13.94 8.47
N SER A 11 -18.07 13.59 8.72
CA SER A 11 -18.60 12.26 8.45
C SER A 11 -18.63 11.95 6.95
N ILE A 12 -19.13 12.89 6.13
CA ILE A 12 -19.11 12.76 4.68
C ILE A 12 -17.68 12.71 4.16
N PHE A 13 -16.82 13.62 4.65
CA PHE A 13 -15.42 13.63 4.26
C PHE A 13 -14.74 12.28 4.52
N ASN A 14 -14.92 11.71 5.72
CA ASN A 14 -14.35 10.42 6.12
C ASN A 14 -14.90 9.21 5.36
N ILE A 15 -16.02 9.35 4.63
CA ILE A 15 -16.53 8.31 3.74
C ILE A 15 -15.98 8.51 2.32
N ILE A 16 -16.13 9.70 1.77
CA ILE A 16 -15.87 9.98 0.35
C ILE A 16 -14.37 10.08 0.08
N TYR A 17 -13.64 10.86 0.86
CA TYR A 17 -12.24 11.16 0.59
C TYR A 17 -11.35 9.92 0.63
N PRO A 18 -11.42 9.04 1.65
CA PRO A 18 -10.59 7.85 1.69
C PRO A 18 -10.92 6.87 0.57
N PHE A 19 -12.20 6.74 0.21
CA PHE A 19 -12.60 5.84 -0.88
C PHE A 19 -12.13 6.36 -2.24
N HIS A 20 -12.15 7.68 -2.45
CA HIS A 20 -11.59 8.27 -3.66
C HIS A 20 -10.10 7.97 -3.82
N ILE A 21 -9.33 8.03 -2.73
CA ILE A 21 -7.91 7.64 -2.73
C ILE A 21 -7.77 6.16 -3.09
N PHE A 22 -8.63 5.29 -2.55
CA PHE A 22 -8.54 3.86 -2.83
C PHE A 22 -8.78 3.55 -4.31
N LEU A 23 -9.82 4.14 -4.91
CA LEU A 23 -10.11 3.98 -6.33
C LEU A 23 -8.92 4.41 -7.21
N LYS A 24 -8.15 5.41 -6.78
CA LYS A 24 -6.98 5.89 -7.51
C LYS A 24 -5.76 4.95 -7.39
N LEU A 25 -5.59 4.28 -6.26
CA LEU A 25 -4.36 3.53 -5.94
C LEU A 25 -4.50 2.02 -6.15
N PHE A 26 -5.71 1.46 -6.09
CA PHE A 26 -5.94 0.02 -6.12
C PHE A 26 -6.86 -0.41 -7.27
N SER A 27 -6.72 -1.67 -7.64
CA SER A 27 -7.49 -2.29 -8.71
C SER A 27 -8.96 -2.39 -8.28
N HIS A 28 -9.85 -1.90 -9.13
CA HIS A 28 -11.28 -1.86 -8.86
C HIS A 28 -12.07 -2.24 -10.10
N LYS A 29 -13.35 -2.57 -9.90
CA LYS A 29 -14.28 -2.84 -10.99
C LYS A 29 -14.58 -1.57 -11.76
N ASP A 30 -14.70 -1.69 -13.08
CA ASP A 30 -15.07 -0.57 -13.94
C ASP A 30 -16.53 -0.16 -13.71
N PHE A 31 -16.71 1.00 -13.10
CA PHE A 31 -18.00 1.65 -12.94
C PHE A 31 -17.97 3.02 -13.63
N SER A 32 -19.11 3.45 -14.17
CA SER A 32 -19.20 4.74 -14.84
C SER A 32 -19.01 5.90 -13.83
N PRO A 33 -18.45 7.04 -14.26
CA PRO A 33 -18.36 8.24 -13.40
C PRO A 33 -19.72 8.71 -12.88
N LEU A 34 -20.80 8.45 -13.65
CA LEU A 34 -22.16 8.74 -13.24
C LEU A 34 -22.57 7.92 -12.01
N PHE A 35 -22.22 6.63 -11.98
CA PHE A 35 -22.51 5.74 -10.85
C PHE A 35 -21.92 6.29 -9.55
N PHE A 36 -20.64 6.69 -9.56
CA PHE A 36 -20.00 7.27 -8.37
C PHE A 36 -20.64 8.59 -7.95
N ARG A 37 -21.02 9.47 -8.89
CA ARG A 37 -21.74 10.71 -8.55
C ARG A 37 -23.08 10.44 -7.87
N VAL A 38 -23.83 9.46 -8.35
CA VAL A 38 -25.11 9.04 -7.74
C VAL A 38 -24.86 8.47 -6.34
N LEU A 39 -23.83 7.63 -6.17
CA LEU A 39 -23.46 7.07 -4.88
C LEU A 39 -23.09 8.16 -3.85
N TRP A 40 -22.28 9.14 -4.26
CA TRP A 40 -21.91 10.27 -3.39
C TRP A 40 -23.10 11.14 -3.01
N SER A 41 -23.98 11.40 -3.96
CA SER A 41 -25.21 12.16 -3.70
C SER A 41 -26.12 11.39 -2.75
N PHE A 42 -26.21 10.07 -2.90
CA PHE A 42 -26.97 9.21 -1.99
C PHE A 42 -26.42 9.26 -0.56
N TYR A 43 -25.09 9.20 -0.35
CA TYR A 43 -24.51 9.35 0.99
C TYR A 43 -24.74 10.75 1.57
N ALA A 44 -24.58 11.80 0.77
CA ALA A 44 -24.82 13.18 1.21
C ALA A 44 -26.27 13.40 1.68
N ILE A 45 -27.25 12.87 0.92
CA ILE A 45 -28.68 12.98 1.25
C ILE A 45 -29.04 12.09 2.44
N SER A 46 -28.58 10.83 2.46
CA SER A 46 -28.92 9.87 3.53
C SER A 46 -28.35 10.24 4.90
N LEU A 47 -27.29 11.07 4.96
CA LEU A 47 -26.72 11.58 6.21
C LEU A 47 -27.16 13.02 6.54
N LEU A 48 -27.94 13.68 5.69
CA LEU A 48 -28.36 15.08 5.88
C LEU A 48 -29.11 15.30 7.21
N TRP A 49 -29.85 14.30 7.67
CA TRP A 49 -30.59 14.36 8.94
C TRP A 49 -29.68 14.63 10.15
N MET A 50 -28.38 14.30 10.07
CA MET A 50 -27.40 14.54 11.15
C MET A 50 -27.25 16.03 11.50
N ILE A 51 -27.60 16.93 10.59
CA ILE A 51 -27.55 18.39 10.83
C ILE A 51 -28.60 18.82 11.87
N PHE A 52 -29.75 18.13 11.87
CA PHE A 52 -30.93 18.50 12.66
C PHE A 52 -31.05 17.75 13.99
N VAL A 53 -30.26 16.68 14.17
CA VAL A 53 -30.29 15.82 15.36
C VAL A 53 -29.09 16.13 16.28
N PRO A 54 -29.21 15.93 17.61
CA PRO A 54 -28.06 16.07 18.51
C PRO A 54 -26.87 15.21 18.08
N VAL A 55 -25.67 15.80 18.07
CA VAL A 55 -24.43 15.16 17.61
C VAL A 55 -24.19 13.82 18.30
N ALA A 56 -24.49 13.71 19.60
CA ALA A 56 -24.35 12.46 20.33
C ALA A 56 -25.16 11.30 19.71
N LYS A 57 -26.41 11.55 19.29
CA LYS A 57 -27.26 10.52 18.65
C LYS A 57 -26.73 10.17 17.27
N SER A 58 -26.31 11.18 16.49
CA SER A 58 -25.71 10.97 15.17
C SER A 58 -24.38 10.22 15.25
N ALA A 59 -23.56 10.49 16.27
CA ALA A 59 -22.28 9.83 16.49
C ALA A 59 -22.46 8.35 16.84
N VAL A 60 -23.41 8.01 17.72
CA VAL A 60 -23.75 6.61 18.02
C VAL A 60 -24.17 5.90 16.74
N PHE A 61 -25.11 6.46 15.97
CA PHE A 61 -25.55 5.84 14.72
C PHE A 61 -24.39 5.64 13.72
N LEU A 62 -23.57 6.68 13.52
CA LEU A 62 -22.45 6.61 12.59
C LEU A 62 -21.42 5.55 13.02
N SER A 63 -21.16 5.42 14.32
CA SER A 63 -20.23 4.42 14.85
C SER A 63 -20.65 2.98 14.50
N PHE A 64 -21.95 2.71 14.39
CA PHE A 64 -22.46 1.41 13.93
C PHE A 64 -22.43 1.27 12.41
N MET A 65 -22.74 2.34 11.67
CA MET A 65 -22.89 2.27 10.21
C MET A 65 -21.58 2.39 9.45
N ILE A 66 -20.55 3.01 10.02
CA ILE A 66 -19.30 3.29 9.30
C ILE A 66 -18.55 2.00 8.94
N TYR A 67 -18.54 0.97 9.80
CA TYR A 67 -17.85 -0.29 9.53
C TYR A 67 -18.53 -1.14 8.45
N PRO A 68 -19.85 -1.41 8.51
CA PRO A 68 -20.55 -2.10 7.43
C PRO A 68 -20.44 -1.37 6.09
N LEU A 69 -20.53 -0.04 6.12
CA LEU A 69 -20.40 0.79 4.93
C LEU A 69 -18.99 0.64 4.34
N TRP A 70 -17.94 0.71 5.16
CA TRP A 70 -16.56 0.52 4.69
C TRP A 70 -16.26 -0.91 4.22
N SER A 71 -16.82 -1.91 4.89
CA SER A 71 -16.77 -3.30 4.41
C SER A 71 -17.40 -3.41 3.03
N PHE A 72 -18.60 -2.84 2.83
CA PHE A 72 -19.25 -2.82 1.52
C PHE A 72 -18.34 -2.18 0.46
N HIS A 73 -17.77 -1.00 0.75
CA HIS A 73 -16.86 -0.32 -0.18
C HIS A 73 -15.67 -1.19 -0.58
N ILE A 74 -14.99 -1.81 0.40
CA ILE A 74 -13.76 -2.55 0.14
C ILE A 74 -14.03 -3.89 -0.57
N PHE A 75 -15.05 -4.63 -0.13
CA PHE A 75 -15.31 -5.96 -0.68
C PHE A 75 -16.10 -5.94 -1.99
N PHE A 76 -16.92 -4.91 -2.23
CA PHE A 76 -17.75 -4.82 -3.43
C PHE A 76 -17.01 -4.21 -4.62
N PHE A 77 -16.24 -3.14 -4.41
CA PHE A 77 -15.62 -2.36 -5.49
C PHE A 77 -14.22 -2.83 -5.89
N PHE A 78 -13.41 -3.28 -4.94
CA PHE A 78 -12.02 -3.66 -5.22
C PHE A 78 -11.90 -5.10 -5.69
N THR A 79 -11.04 -5.31 -6.69
CA THR A 79 -10.77 -6.61 -7.31
C THR A 79 -9.53 -7.29 -6.72
N GLU A 80 -8.90 -6.68 -5.73
CA GLU A 80 -7.72 -7.20 -5.04
C GLU A 80 -7.97 -8.53 -4.30
N ASP A 81 -6.89 -9.24 -3.97
CA ASP A 81 -6.94 -10.50 -3.23
C ASP A 81 -7.65 -10.34 -1.88
N LEU A 82 -8.38 -11.38 -1.45
CA LEU A 82 -9.14 -11.36 -0.19
C LEU A 82 -8.27 -10.98 1.03
N PRO A 83 -7.06 -11.53 1.23
CA PRO A 83 -6.20 -11.13 2.34
C PRO A 83 -5.83 -9.64 2.31
N PHE A 84 -5.61 -9.08 1.12
CA PHE A 84 -5.25 -7.68 0.95
C PHE A 84 -6.45 -6.76 1.22
N ARG A 85 -7.66 -7.15 0.79
CA ARG A 85 -8.90 -6.43 1.13
C ARG A 85 -9.15 -6.39 2.64
N ILE A 86 -8.94 -7.51 3.34
CA ILE A 86 -9.04 -7.56 4.81
C ILE A 86 -8.00 -6.64 5.45
N PHE A 87 -6.75 -6.66 4.97
CA PHE A 87 -5.69 -5.77 5.44
C PHE A 87 -6.05 -4.29 5.24
N LEU A 88 -6.57 -3.91 4.07
CA LEU A 88 -6.97 -2.53 3.76
C LEU A 88 -8.10 -2.05 4.68
N PHE A 89 -9.14 -2.86 4.87
CA PHE A 89 -10.25 -2.54 5.76
C PHE A 89 -9.75 -2.28 7.18
N PHE A 90 -8.82 -3.10 7.60
CA PHE A 90 -8.29 -3.01 8.94
C PHE A 90 -7.41 -1.79 9.16
N ILE A 91 -6.47 -1.54 8.26
CA ILE A 91 -5.60 -0.37 8.33
C ILE A 91 -6.44 0.92 8.29
N PHE A 92 -7.52 0.93 7.50
CA PHE A 92 -8.44 2.05 7.50
C PHE A 92 -9.06 2.31 8.88
N ILE A 93 -9.51 1.27 9.59
CA ILE A 93 -10.04 1.40 10.96
C ILE A 93 -9.00 1.95 11.93
N VAL A 94 -7.78 1.40 11.91
CA VAL A 94 -6.68 1.88 12.77
C VAL A 94 -6.39 3.33 12.49
N ASN A 95 -6.33 3.71 11.21
CA ASN A 95 -6.08 5.09 10.83
C ASN A 95 -7.18 6.04 11.34
N MET A 96 -8.45 5.67 11.20
CA MET A 96 -9.57 6.49 11.68
C MET A 96 -9.49 6.74 13.18
N ILE A 97 -9.20 5.70 13.97
CA ILE A 97 -9.09 5.83 15.42
C ILE A 97 -7.82 6.60 15.81
N PHE A 98 -6.71 6.39 15.10
CA PHE A 98 -5.49 7.17 15.30
C PHE A 98 -5.72 8.67 15.05
N VAL A 99 -6.40 9.03 13.97
CA VAL A 99 -6.70 10.42 13.62
C VAL A 99 -7.65 11.04 14.65
N GLU A 100 -8.66 10.31 15.11
CA GLU A 100 -9.53 10.76 16.20
C GLU A 100 -8.73 11.00 17.50
N ALA A 101 -7.87 10.06 17.89
CA ALA A 101 -7.06 10.15 19.11
C ALA A 101 -6.08 11.34 19.06
N VAL A 102 -5.40 11.55 17.93
CA VAL A 102 -4.49 12.70 17.74
C VAL A 102 -5.27 14.02 17.76
N SER A 103 -6.45 14.06 17.13
CA SER A 103 -7.31 15.26 17.16
C SER A 103 -7.76 15.60 18.58
N ALA A 104 -8.18 14.58 19.35
CA ALA A 104 -8.51 14.74 20.76
C ALA A 104 -7.30 15.19 21.58
N GLY A 105 -6.11 14.63 21.33
CA GLY A 105 -4.85 15.04 21.96
C GLY A 105 -4.50 16.51 21.71
N ILE A 106 -4.68 17.00 20.48
CA ILE A 106 -4.51 18.43 20.15
C ILE A 106 -5.50 19.28 20.95
N LEU A 107 -6.74 18.84 21.12
CA LEU A 107 -7.73 19.53 21.95
C LEU A 107 -7.35 19.55 23.43
N VAL A 108 -6.75 18.49 23.97
CA VAL A 108 -6.20 18.49 25.35
C VAL A 108 -5.22 19.65 25.50
N ILE A 109 -4.27 19.76 24.58
CA ILE A 109 -3.22 20.77 24.63
C ILE A 109 -3.82 22.17 24.49
N LEU A 110 -4.76 22.37 23.58
CA LEU A 110 -5.44 23.66 23.42
C LEU A 110 -6.25 24.05 24.65
N ASN A 111 -6.93 23.09 25.30
CA ASN A 111 -7.66 23.36 26.53
C ASN A 111 -6.71 23.72 27.69
N PHE A 112 -5.50 23.14 27.71
CA PHE A 112 -4.47 23.48 28.69
C PHE A 112 -3.91 24.90 28.47
N ILE A 113 -3.66 25.29 27.22
CA ILE A 113 -3.15 26.63 26.88
C ILE A 113 -4.23 27.70 27.04
N PHE A 114 -5.47 27.38 26.70
CA PHE A 114 -6.62 28.30 26.76
C PHE A 114 -7.77 27.71 27.58
N PRO A 115 -7.66 27.67 28.92
CA PRO A 115 -8.69 27.08 29.80
C PRO A 115 -10.07 27.75 29.68
N GLN A 116 -10.08 29.02 29.27
CA GLN A 116 -11.29 29.83 29.10
C GLN A 116 -12.22 29.30 27.99
N LEU A 117 -11.71 28.46 27.09
CA LEU A 117 -12.51 27.87 26.00
C LEU A 117 -13.41 26.72 26.48
N HIS A 118 -13.24 26.25 27.73
CA HIS A 118 -14.00 25.15 28.33
C HIS A 118 -14.16 23.96 27.38
N LEU A 119 -13.08 23.57 26.70
CA LEU A 119 -13.14 22.53 25.69
C LEU A 119 -13.39 21.19 26.37
N ALA A 120 -14.45 20.52 25.94
CA ALA A 120 -14.63 19.11 26.22
C ALA A 120 -13.65 18.30 25.38
N VAL A 121 -12.85 17.47 26.05
CA VAL A 121 -11.71 16.77 25.45
C VAL A 121 -11.94 15.25 25.38
N LEU A 122 -12.67 14.70 26.35
CA LEU A 122 -13.04 13.29 26.37
C LEU A 122 -14.43 13.11 25.73
N TYR A 123 -14.58 12.12 24.87
CA TYR A 123 -15.84 11.80 24.18
C TYR A 123 -16.46 13.04 23.49
N VAL A 124 -15.65 13.76 22.71
CA VAL A 124 -16.04 15.03 22.09
C VAL A 124 -17.34 14.92 21.30
N ALA A 125 -17.58 13.80 20.61
CA ALA A 125 -18.82 13.60 19.86
C ALA A 125 -20.07 13.35 20.74
N LEU A 126 -19.90 12.84 21.97
CA LEU A 126 -21.01 12.49 22.86
C LEU A 126 -21.34 13.58 23.88
N ARG A 127 -20.33 14.27 24.41
CA ARG A 127 -20.47 15.26 25.48
C ARG A 127 -19.79 16.60 25.16
N GLY A 128 -19.33 16.77 23.92
CA GLY A 128 -18.61 17.97 23.51
C GLY A 128 -19.48 19.21 23.43
N ASN A 129 -18.88 20.36 23.76
CA ASN A 129 -19.48 21.65 23.41
C ASN A 129 -19.32 21.90 21.89
N THR A 130 -20.04 22.89 21.36
CA THR A 130 -20.03 23.18 19.91
C THR A 130 -18.64 23.51 19.38
N ILE A 131 -17.81 24.20 20.18
CA ILE A 131 -16.46 24.62 19.80
C ILE A 131 -15.53 23.42 19.71
N SER A 132 -15.54 22.55 20.72
CA SER A 132 -14.80 21.29 20.74
C SER A 132 -15.14 20.41 19.56
N ILE A 133 -16.43 20.25 19.25
CA ILE A 133 -16.87 19.43 18.11
C ILE A 133 -16.34 20.04 16.80
N ALA A 134 -16.51 21.34 16.59
CA ALA A 134 -16.05 22.02 15.38
C ALA A 134 -14.52 21.90 15.21
N LEU A 135 -13.75 22.21 16.25
CA LEU A 135 -12.29 22.11 16.23
C LEU A 135 -11.83 20.66 16.02
N CYS A 136 -12.44 19.69 16.70
CA CYS A 136 -12.13 18.27 16.49
C CYS A 136 -12.36 17.86 15.04
N SER A 137 -13.51 18.20 14.47
CA SER A 137 -13.85 17.91 13.08
C SER A 137 -12.85 18.53 12.10
N ILE A 138 -12.43 19.77 12.34
CA ILE A 138 -11.41 20.45 11.51
C ILE A 138 -10.08 19.72 11.60
N PHE A 139 -9.59 19.39 12.80
CA PHE A 139 -8.34 18.66 12.97
C PHE A 139 -8.40 17.29 12.30
N GLN A 140 -9.50 16.55 12.45
CA GLN A 140 -9.67 15.27 11.78
C GLN A 140 -9.58 15.39 10.26
N ILE A 141 -10.25 16.37 9.65
CA ILE A 141 -10.19 16.60 8.20
C ILE A 141 -8.76 16.90 7.76
N ILE A 142 -8.06 17.81 8.45
CA ILE A 142 -6.68 18.20 8.12
C ILE A 142 -5.74 17.00 8.22
N LEU A 143 -5.82 16.25 9.33
CA LEU A 143 -4.98 15.08 9.57
C LEU A 143 -5.26 13.99 8.53
N ASN A 144 -6.53 13.67 8.26
CA ASN A 144 -6.88 12.70 7.22
C ASN A 144 -6.41 13.17 5.83
N TYR A 145 -6.58 14.45 5.49
CA TYR A 145 -6.09 14.98 4.22
C TYR A 145 -4.56 14.78 4.05
N LEU A 146 -3.79 14.99 5.12
CA LEU A 146 -2.33 14.91 5.11
C LEU A 146 -1.78 13.48 5.19
N PHE A 147 -2.30 12.67 6.12
CA PHE A 147 -1.74 11.35 6.45
C PHE A 147 -2.21 10.25 5.50
N LEU A 148 -3.49 10.30 5.13
CA LEU A 148 -4.15 9.21 4.45
C LEU A 148 -3.57 8.91 3.04
N PRO A 149 -3.30 9.90 2.16
CA PRO A 149 -2.66 9.63 0.88
C PRO A 149 -1.27 9.01 1.03
N ARG A 150 -0.49 9.49 2.00
CA ARG A 150 0.88 9.01 2.26
C ARG A 150 0.87 7.57 2.73
N LEU A 151 -0.04 7.25 3.65
CA LEU A 151 -0.22 5.91 4.19
C LEU A 151 -0.62 4.92 3.10
N PHE A 152 -1.58 5.26 2.23
CA PHE A 152 -2.00 4.34 1.18
C PHE A 152 -1.02 4.23 0.01
N HIS A 153 -0.29 5.30 -0.32
CA HIS A 153 0.80 5.20 -1.29
C HIS A 153 1.94 4.32 -0.77
N PHE A 154 2.25 4.39 0.53
CA PHE A 154 3.17 3.47 1.19
C PHE A 154 2.68 2.02 1.10
N ILE A 155 1.41 1.76 1.40
CA ILE A 155 0.82 0.41 1.32
C ILE A 155 0.85 -0.13 -0.11
N GLN A 156 0.56 0.70 -1.11
CA GLN A 156 0.63 0.30 -2.51
C GLN A 156 2.07 -0.09 -2.90
N ARG A 157 3.07 0.71 -2.48
CA ARG A 157 4.48 0.44 -2.74
C ARG A 157 4.95 -0.88 -2.12
N PHE A 158 4.49 -1.18 -0.91
CA PHE A 158 4.86 -2.39 -0.15
C PHE A 158 3.83 -3.52 -0.27
N ARG A 159 2.94 -3.47 -1.26
CA ARG A 159 1.90 -4.48 -1.50
C ARG A 159 2.46 -5.90 -1.51
N HIS A 160 3.61 -6.10 -2.16
CA HIS A 160 4.26 -7.41 -2.31
C HIS A 160 4.68 -8.06 -0.97
N LEU A 161 4.86 -7.26 0.10
CA LEU A 161 5.19 -7.77 1.44
C LEU A 161 3.95 -8.14 2.26
N ILE A 162 2.76 -7.69 1.84
CA ILE A 162 1.54 -7.84 2.62
C ILE A 162 1.00 -9.27 2.46
N ASN A 163 1.19 -10.07 3.50
CA ASN A 163 0.63 -11.41 3.63
C ASN A 163 -0.38 -11.46 4.78
N LEU A 164 -1.37 -12.35 4.70
CA LEU A 164 -2.29 -12.67 5.79
C LEU A 164 -1.56 -12.97 7.10
N LYS A 165 -0.42 -13.67 7.06
CA LYS A 165 0.40 -13.93 8.26
C LYS A 165 0.91 -12.63 8.88
N LEU A 166 1.47 -11.74 8.07
CA LEU A 166 1.95 -10.44 8.52
C LEU A 166 0.81 -9.62 9.15
N PHE A 167 -0.36 -9.66 8.54
CA PHE A 167 -1.57 -9.05 9.07
C PHE A 167 -1.99 -9.63 10.44
N LEU A 168 -1.98 -10.95 10.60
CA LEU A 168 -2.34 -11.60 11.87
C LEU A 168 -1.39 -11.20 13.00
N TYR A 169 -0.09 -11.13 12.73
CA TYR A 169 0.91 -10.81 13.75
C TYR A 169 1.05 -9.32 14.05
N LEU A 170 0.76 -8.43 13.09
CA LEU A 170 1.02 -7.00 13.24
C LEU A 170 -0.27 -6.19 13.40
N GLY A 171 -1.35 -6.61 12.73
CA GLY A 171 -2.63 -5.90 12.73
C GLY A 171 -3.55 -6.27 13.90
N ILE A 172 -3.77 -7.56 14.14
CA ILE A 172 -4.65 -8.02 15.24
C ILE A 172 -4.20 -7.50 16.60
N PRO A 173 -2.92 -7.52 16.97
CA PRO A 173 -2.50 -7.00 18.28
C PRO A 173 -2.88 -5.54 18.51
N VAL A 174 -2.75 -4.71 17.47
CA VAL A 174 -3.10 -3.29 17.53
C VAL A 174 -4.61 -3.10 17.67
N LEU A 175 -5.44 -3.87 16.94
CA LEU A 175 -6.90 -3.86 17.16
C LEU A 175 -7.28 -4.22 18.56
N PHE A 176 -6.74 -5.35 19.00
CA PHE A 176 -7.21 -5.99 20.19
C PHE A 176 -6.90 -5.10 21.38
N MET A 177 -5.72 -4.48 21.40
CA MET A 177 -5.36 -3.44 22.36
C MET A 177 -6.30 -2.24 22.34
N MET A 178 -6.68 -1.78 21.15
CA MET A 178 -7.54 -0.62 21.00
C MET A 178 -8.99 -0.88 21.43
N ILE A 179 -9.54 -2.05 21.06
CA ILE A 179 -10.88 -2.50 21.48
C ILE A 179 -10.93 -2.71 22.99
N ILE A 180 -9.91 -3.36 23.54
CA ILE A 180 -9.78 -3.57 24.98
C ILE A 180 -9.69 -2.24 25.72
N GLY A 181 -8.88 -1.29 25.25
CA GLY A 181 -8.79 0.05 25.84
C GLY A 181 -10.15 0.75 25.87
N ASN A 182 -10.92 0.68 24.78
CA ASN A 182 -12.25 1.29 24.71
C ASN A 182 -13.29 0.58 25.58
N LEU A 183 -13.28 -0.75 25.64
CA LEU A 183 -14.13 -1.54 26.55
C LEU A 183 -13.83 -1.20 28.01
N PHE A 184 -12.55 -1.08 28.37
CA PHE A 184 -12.11 -0.76 29.72
C PHE A 184 -12.55 0.62 30.19
N MET A 185 -12.51 1.62 29.32
CA MET A 185 -13.00 2.97 29.64
C MET A 185 -14.53 3.06 29.75
N SER A 186 -15.26 2.05 29.28
CA SER A 186 -16.73 2.03 29.25
C SER A 186 -17.37 1.32 30.45
N ILE A 187 -16.59 0.69 31.34
CA ILE A 187 -17.11 -0.01 32.53
C ILE A 187 -17.43 1.02 33.64
N PRO A 188 -18.70 1.23 34.01
CA PRO A 188 -19.09 2.19 35.02
C PRO A 188 -18.84 1.59 36.41
N SER A 189 -17.73 2.00 37.04
CA SER A 189 -17.27 1.60 38.39
C SER A 189 -16.78 0.14 38.54
N PRO A 190 -15.72 -0.11 39.34
CA PRO A 190 -15.09 -1.41 39.44
C PRO A 190 -15.81 -2.27 40.48
N SER A 191 -16.81 -3.04 40.06
CA SER A 191 -17.29 -4.18 40.86
C SER A 191 -16.31 -5.37 40.83
N PHE A 192 -15.36 -5.35 39.90
CA PHE A 192 -14.25 -6.30 39.79
C PHE A 192 -12.98 -5.69 40.42
N SER A 193 -12.23 -6.46 41.22
CA SER A 193 -10.97 -5.99 41.83
C SER A 193 -10.04 -5.45 40.74
N TYR A 194 -9.73 -4.16 40.83
CA TYR A 194 -8.80 -3.46 39.94
C TYR A 194 -7.47 -4.22 39.81
N GLY A 195 -7.07 -4.98 40.83
CA GLY A 195 -5.88 -5.86 40.79
C GLY A 195 -5.99 -6.99 39.76
N TRP A 196 -7.09 -7.76 39.75
CA TRP A 196 -7.28 -8.85 38.78
C TRP A 196 -7.36 -8.32 37.34
N PHE A 197 -7.95 -7.14 37.19
CA PHE A 197 -8.00 -6.42 35.93
C PHE A 197 -6.61 -6.01 35.42
N VAL A 198 -5.78 -5.39 36.28
CA VAL A 198 -4.41 -5.00 35.91
C VAL A 198 -3.60 -6.24 35.52
N ILE A 199 -3.70 -7.32 36.29
CA ILE A 199 -3.01 -8.59 35.99
C ILE A 199 -3.43 -9.12 34.60
N PHE A 200 -4.73 -9.17 34.32
CA PHE A 200 -5.24 -9.67 33.03
C PHE A 200 -4.81 -8.76 31.86
N SER A 201 -4.84 -7.45 32.06
CA SER A 201 -4.40 -6.47 31.05
C SER A 201 -2.91 -6.59 30.74
N VAL A 202 -2.06 -6.84 31.74
CA VAL A 202 -0.61 -7.04 31.58
C VAL A 202 -0.32 -8.34 30.84
N ILE A 203 -1.02 -9.43 31.17
CA ILE A 203 -0.88 -10.73 30.48
C ILE A 203 -1.25 -10.57 28.99
N ILE A 204 -2.40 -9.96 28.70
CA ILE A 204 -2.82 -9.72 27.31
C ILE A 204 -1.82 -8.81 26.58
N SER A 205 -1.32 -7.77 27.25
CA SER A 205 -0.30 -6.87 26.70
C SER A 205 0.99 -7.60 26.35
N ALA A 206 1.45 -8.50 27.21
CA ALA A 206 2.62 -9.32 26.95
C ALA A 206 2.42 -10.26 25.75
N ILE A 207 1.25 -10.91 25.65
CA ILE A 207 0.92 -11.79 24.51
C ILE A 207 0.91 -10.99 23.21
N MET A 208 0.22 -9.85 23.19
CA MET A 208 0.11 -9.00 21.99
C MET A 208 1.44 -8.37 21.60
N TRP A 209 2.27 -7.99 22.58
CA TRP A 209 3.63 -7.54 22.32
C TRP A 209 4.50 -8.63 21.67
N SER A 210 4.40 -9.86 22.17
CA SER A 210 5.11 -11.02 21.59
C SER A 210 4.68 -11.27 20.14
N MET A 211 3.37 -11.26 19.88
CA MET A 211 2.83 -11.39 18.52
C MET A 211 3.32 -10.27 17.60
N PHE A 212 3.30 -9.03 18.08
CA PHE A 212 3.79 -7.87 17.32
C PHE A 212 5.29 -8.01 17.00
N HIS A 213 6.09 -8.47 17.95
CA HIS A 213 7.52 -8.70 17.74
C HIS A 213 7.78 -9.79 16.68
N GLN A 214 7.02 -10.90 16.72
CA GLN A 214 7.06 -11.93 15.69
C GLN A 214 6.68 -11.36 14.31
N GLY A 215 5.66 -10.50 14.25
CA GLY A 215 5.27 -9.79 13.04
C GLY A 215 6.39 -8.92 12.46
N MET A 216 7.10 -8.19 13.31
CA MET A 216 8.27 -7.39 12.91
C MET A 216 9.43 -8.25 12.40
N SER A 217 9.69 -9.40 13.02
CA SER A 217 10.70 -10.36 12.54
C SER A 217 10.33 -10.91 11.16
N LEU A 218 9.07 -11.31 11.00
CA LEU A 218 8.55 -11.81 9.73
C LEU A 218 8.65 -10.74 8.62
N LEU A 219 8.35 -9.48 8.93
CA LEU A 219 8.50 -8.37 7.98
C LEU A 219 9.95 -8.26 7.49
N LYS A 220 10.91 -8.32 8.41
CA LYS A 220 12.34 -8.25 8.12
C LYS A 220 12.80 -9.42 7.26
N GLU A 221 12.27 -10.62 7.49
CA GLU A 221 12.57 -11.81 6.68
C GLU A 221 12.00 -11.68 5.26
N LEU A 222 10.75 -11.22 5.12
CA LEU A 222 10.12 -10.99 3.83
C LEU A 222 10.87 -9.94 3.00
N GLU A 223 11.29 -8.85 3.63
CA GLU A 223 12.09 -7.81 2.97
C GLU A 223 13.45 -8.35 2.51
N LYS A 224 14.15 -9.13 3.34
CA LYS A 224 15.41 -9.79 2.96
C LYS A 224 15.22 -10.74 1.79
N HIS A 225 14.16 -11.53 1.80
CA HIS A 225 13.85 -12.47 0.72
C HIS A 225 13.63 -11.71 -0.59
N HIS A 226 12.82 -10.65 -0.56
CA HIS A 226 12.54 -9.83 -1.73
C HIS A 226 13.80 -9.15 -2.29
N LEU A 227 14.67 -8.62 -1.43
CA LEU A 227 15.95 -8.04 -1.84
C LEU A 227 16.86 -9.07 -2.51
N LYS A 228 16.87 -10.32 -1.99
CA LYS A 228 17.65 -11.41 -2.57
C LYS A 228 17.11 -11.84 -3.94
N GLU A 229 15.79 -12.00 -4.07
CA GLU A 229 15.14 -12.31 -5.35
C GLU A 229 15.41 -11.23 -6.40
N LYS A 230 15.31 -9.96 -6.02
CA LYS A 230 15.60 -8.84 -6.91
C LYS A 230 17.06 -8.83 -7.35
N HIS A 231 17.99 -9.16 -6.46
CA HIS A 231 19.40 -9.28 -6.81
C HIS A 231 19.66 -10.45 -7.78
N GLN A 232 19.02 -11.61 -7.54
CA GLN A 232 19.10 -12.76 -8.45
C GLN A 232 18.53 -12.44 -9.84
N GLN A 233 17.42 -11.70 -9.92
CA GLN A 233 16.86 -11.25 -11.20
C GLN A 233 17.84 -10.35 -11.97
N MET A 234 18.50 -9.40 -11.30
CA MET A 234 19.50 -8.55 -11.95
C MET A 234 20.69 -9.35 -12.48
N LEU A 235 21.21 -10.32 -11.72
CA LEU A 235 22.29 -11.19 -12.18
C LEU A 235 21.88 -12.03 -13.39
N LEU A 236 20.66 -12.56 -13.39
CA LEU A 236 20.13 -13.36 -14.49
C LEU A 236 19.94 -12.50 -15.76
N GLU A 237 19.51 -11.25 -15.63
CA GLU A 237 19.44 -10.31 -16.76
C GLU A 237 20.83 -9.98 -17.34
N GLU A 238 21.85 -9.85 -16.49
CA GLU A 238 23.24 -9.67 -16.94
C GLU A 238 23.76 -10.91 -17.66
N GLU A 239 23.49 -12.10 -17.14
CA GLU A 239 23.88 -13.37 -17.76
C GLU A 239 23.19 -13.57 -19.12
N ILE A 240 21.89 -13.27 -19.24
CA ILE A 240 21.16 -13.30 -20.51
C ILE A 240 21.78 -12.35 -21.53
N LYS A 241 22.13 -11.11 -21.12
CA LYS A 241 22.81 -10.15 -22.02
C LYS A 241 24.16 -10.68 -22.49
N HIS A 242 24.94 -11.28 -21.58
CA HIS A 242 26.21 -11.89 -21.94
C HIS A 242 26.05 -13.06 -22.92
N LEU A 243 25.05 -13.92 -22.71
CA LEU A 243 24.74 -15.03 -23.63
C LEU A 243 24.36 -14.54 -25.03
N HIS A 244 23.58 -13.46 -25.13
CA HIS A 244 23.27 -12.85 -26.44
C HIS A 244 24.52 -12.33 -27.15
N LEU A 245 25.45 -11.69 -26.42
CA LEU A 245 26.73 -11.26 -27.00
C LEU A 245 27.59 -12.43 -27.49
N LEU A 246 27.61 -13.52 -26.72
CA LEU A 246 28.34 -14.74 -27.09
C LEU A 246 27.75 -15.40 -28.33
N ASP A 247 26.43 -15.45 -28.47
CA ASP A 247 25.75 -16.00 -29.64
C ASP A 247 26.04 -15.17 -30.90
N ASP A 248 26.07 -13.84 -30.78
CA ASP A 248 26.47 -12.93 -31.85
C ASP A 248 27.93 -13.17 -32.29
N GLU A 249 28.85 -13.40 -31.35
CA GLU A 249 30.24 -13.76 -31.67
C GLU A 249 30.34 -15.14 -32.32
N TYR A 250 29.60 -16.13 -31.82
CA TYR A 250 29.55 -17.46 -32.39
C TYR A 250 29.01 -17.44 -33.83
N GLN A 251 27.95 -16.68 -34.10
CA GLN A 251 27.40 -16.44 -35.45
C GLN A 251 28.42 -15.82 -36.41
N LYS A 252 29.26 -14.89 -35.92
CA LYS A 252 30.36 -14.31 -36.72
C LYS A 252 31.43 -15.35 -37.02
N LEU A 253 31.85 -16.12 -36.01
CA LEU A 253 32.83 -17.20 -36.17
C LEU A 253 32.34 -18.29 -37.12
N TYR A 254 31.07 -18.68 -37.04
CA TYR A 254 30.46 -19.66 -37.93
C TYR A 254 30.49 -19.20 -39.39
N ARG A 255 30.07 -17.96 -39.65
CA ARG A 255 30.14 -17.34 -40.99
C ARG A 255 31.57 -17.30 -41.50
N TRP A 256 32.50 -16.82 -40.68
CA TRP A 256 33.92 -16.75 -41.03
C TRP A 256 34.51 -18.13 -41.37
N ASN A 257 34.18 -19.16 -40.59
CA ASN A 257 34.65 -20.53 -40.83
C ASN A 257 34.04 -21.12 -42.10
N HIS A 258 32.75 -20.93 -42.33
CA HIS A 258 32.07 -21.35 -43.55
C HIS A 258 32.70 -20.71 -44.80
N ASP A 259 32.93 -19.40 -44.77
CA ASP A 259 33.55 -18.67 -45.88
C ASP A 259 35.00 -19.14 -46.12
N THR A 260 35.77 -19.33 -45.04
CA THR A 260 37.13 -19.86 -45.12
C THR A 260 37.16 -21.27 -45.73
N SER A 261 36.24 -22.15 -45.32
CA SER A 261 36.12 -23.50 -45.88
C SER A 261 35.82 -23.46 -47.38
N ASN A 262 34.94 -22.58 -47.83
CA ASN A 262 34.64 -22.38 -49.26
C ASN A 262 35.86 -21.85 -50.03
N HIS A 263 36.60 -20.90 -49.48
CA HIS A 263 37.83 -20.39 -50.11
C HIS A 263 38.90 -21.48 -50.24
N LEU A 264 39.08 -22.32 -49.20
CA LEU A 264 40.01 -23.45 -49.23
C LEU A 264 39.59 -24.50 -50.26
N LEU A 265 38.30 -24.80 -50.36
CA LEU A 265 37.77 -25.73 -51.37
C LEU A 265 37.95 -25.20 -52.80
N ALA A 266 37.69 -23.91 -53.03
CA ALA A 266 37.92 -23.28 -54.33
C ALA A 266 39.41 -23.35 -54.72
N LEU A 267 40.30 -23.07 -53.77
CA LEU A 267 41.75 -23.19 -53.98
C LEU A 267 42.18 -24.64 -54.24
N SER A 268 41.67 -25.62 -53.48
CA SER A 268 42.02 -27.03 -53.69
C SER A 268 41.60 -27.50 -55.08
N LEU A 269 40.41 -27.12 -55.55
CA LEU A 269 39.92 -27.44 -56.90
C LEU A 269 40.78 -26.80 -58.00
N LEU A 270 41.19 -25.54 -57.85
CA LEU A 270 42.05 -24.86 -58.81
C LEU A 270 43.45 -25.51 -58.88
N ILE A 271 43.98 -25.94 -57.73
CA ILE A 271 45.26 -26.64 -57.62
C ILE A 271 45.18 -28.05 -58.24
N GLU A 272 44.14 -28.83 -57.93
CA GLU A 272 43.91 -30.16 -58.50
C GLU A 272 43.79 -30.12 -60.04
N GLN A 273 43.15 -29.07 -60.57
CA GLN A 273 43.05 -28.83 -62.01
C GLN A 273 44.34 -28.27 -62.65
N LYS A 274 45.42 -28.10 -61.88
CA LYS A 274 46.70 -27.50 -62.30
C LYS A 274 46.58 -26.08 -62.86
N LYS A 275 45.53 -25.33 -62.46
CA LYS A 275 45.29 -23.93 -62.89
C LYS A 275 45.97 -22.94 -61.93
N TYR A 276 47.30 -23.02 -61.86
CA TYR A 276 48.07 -22.29 -60.84
C TYR A 276 47.96 -20.77 -60.97
N ASP A 277 47.94 -20.22 -62.19
CA ASP A 277 47.79 -18.77 -62.40
C ASP A 277 46.45 -18.23 -61.90
N GLN A 278 45.37 -19.02 -62.03
CA GLN A 278 44.05 -18.66 -61.53
C GLN A 278 43.97 -18.76 -60.00
N ALA A 279 44.63 -19.76 -59.40
CA ALA A 279 44.76 -19.85 -57.95
C ALA A 279 45.53 -18.65 -57.37
N LEU A 280 46.63 -18.24 -58.01
CA LEU A 280 47.45 -17.11 -57.60
C LEU A 280 46.68 -15.79 -57.69
N SER A 281 45.93 -15.59 -58.78
CA SER A 281 45.02 -14.45 -58.93
C SER A 281 43.97 -14.41 -57.82
N TYR A 282 43.32 -15.55 -57.53
CA TYR A 282 42.31 -15.65 -56.48
C TYR A 282 42.86 -15.34 -55.07
N ILE A 283 44.06 -15.80 -54.74
CA ILE A 283 44.76 -15.46 -53.47
C ILE A 283 45.01 -13.96 -53.40
N HIS A 284 45.43 -13.35 -54.51
CA HIS A 284 45.68 -11.91 -54.56
C HIS A 284 44.40 -11.11 -54.30
N THR A 285 43.26 -11.52 -54.91
CA THR A 285 41.96 -10.88 -54.70
C THR A 285 41.51 -10.96 -53.24
N LEU A 286 41.68 -12.13 -52.61
CA LEU A 286 41.35 -12.36 -51.20
C LEU A 286 42.17 -11.46 -50.26
N ASN A 287 43.46 -11.30 -50.54
CA ASN A 287 44.34 -10.44 -49.73
C ASN A 287 43.96 -8.97 -49.85
N THR A 288 43.65 -8.47 -51.05
CA THR A 288 43.15 -7.10 -51.22
C THR A 288 41.82 -6.85 -50.51
N SER A 289 40.86 -7.79 -50.59
CA SER A 289 39.57 -7.62 -49.88
C SER A 289 39.70 -7.61 -48.36
N ARG A 290 40.74 -8.26 -47.81
CA ARG A 290 40.99 -8.32 -46.37
C ARG A 290 41.65 -7.05 -45.82
N GLU A 291 42.36 -6.29 -46.65
CA GLU A 291 42.97 -5.02 -46.27
C GLU A 291 41.92 -3.89 -46.23
N GLU A 292 40.93 -3.92 -47.11
CA GLU A 292 39.84 -2.92 -47.14
C GLU A 292 38.88 -3.02 -45.94
N THR A 293 38.75 -4.19 -45.30
CA THR A 293 37.87 -4.37 -44.12
C THR A 293 38.50 -3.93 -42.79
N LYS A 294 39.77 -3.51 -42.78
CA LYS A 294 40.50 -3.08 -41.58
C LYS A 294 40.63 -1.55 -41.44
N LEU A 295 40.21 -0.77 -42.44
CA LEU A 295 40.15 0.69 -42.46
C LEU A 295 38.75 1.19 -42.06
#